data_AF-A0A086QK32-F1
#
_entry.id   AF-A0A086QK32-F1
#
_cell.length_a   1.000
_cell.length_b   1.000
_cell.length_c   1.000
_cell.angle_alpha   90.00
_cell.angle_beta   90.00
_cell.angle_gamma   90.00
#
_symmetry.space_group_name_H-M   'P 1'
#
loop_
_entity.id
_entity.type
_entity.pdbx_description
1 polymer ?
#
loop_
_entity_poly.entity_id
_entity_poly.type
_entity_poly.pdbx_seq_one_letter_code
_entity_poly.pdbx_strand_id
1 'polypeptide(L)'
;MRADYAQLHPPYTLASAEPDEYQLRVVIWRVKAVPLDDNSSISLFVRTIYQLEDSSEIVKDTDTHYNSTDGTAVYNWRMVFDVLIPAQIPVLKLQIWNYALLSSTEPIGEANFDLTADFFRARKRQQHYRVPRMWVRCSHPAHKGKLRGTIEIEASILPREEAEYTPVGNGRDEPNRDPFLPAVTTNRTYIDWQQIGETVGAASSAIMSGLKWTGVWMTVAGIIALVIFVMFLLK
;
A
#
# COMPACT_ATOMS: atom_id res chain seq x y z
N MET A 1 -27.75 38.87 -39.11
CA MET A 1 -27.05 39.34 -37.89
C MET A 1 -26.36 40.66 -38.25
N ARG A 2 -26.55 41.75 -37.49
CA ARG A 2 -25.85 43.03 -37.78
C ARG A 2 -24.36 42.87 -37.48
N ALA A 3 -23.49 43.45 -38.30
CA ALA A 3 -22.03 43.36 -38.15
C ALA A 3 -21.57 43.84 -36.76
N ASP A 4 -22.24 44.86 -36.23
CA ASP A 4 -21.99 45.47 -34.93
C ASP A 4 -22.22 44.49 -33.76
N TYR A 5 -23.17 43.55 -33.91
CA TYR A 5 -23.44 42.51 -32.91
C TYR A 5 -22.34 41.43 -32.90
N ALA A 6 -21.80 41.09 -34.07
CA ALA A 6 -20.74 40.10 -34.19
C ALA A 6 -19.39 40.62 -33.67
N GLN A 7 -19.14 41.93 -33.72
CA GLN A 7 -17.96 42.55 -33.11
C GLN A 7 -17.97 42.52 -31.58
N LEU A 8 -19.14 42.67 -30.96
CA LEU A 8 -19.29 42.65 -29.49
C LEU A 8 -19.33 41.23 -28.91
N HIS A 9 -19.64 40.23 -29.74
CA HIS A 9 -19.75 38.83 -29.35
C HIS A 9 -18.89 37.97 -30.29
N PRO A 10 -17.56 37.96 -30.11
CA PRO A 10 -16.71 37.09 -30.91
C PRO A 10 -17.17 35.64 -30.78
N PRO A 11 -17.09 34.84 -31.86
CA PRO A 11 -17.47 33.44 -31.82
C PRO A 11 -16.67 32.73 -30.71
N TYR A 12 -17.37 32.11 -29.77
CA TYR A 12 -16.74 31.26 -28.77
C TYR A 12 -16.38 29.93 -29.43
N THR A 13 -15.08 29.67 -29.62
CA THR A 13 -14.62 28.36 -30.09
C THR A 13 -14.91 27.32 -29.02
N LEU A 14 -15.78 26.36 -29.33
CA LEU A 14 -16.02 25.21 -28.48
C LEU A 14 -14.75 24.34 -28.43
N ALA A 15 -14.45 23.79 -27.25
CA ALA A 15 -13.39 22.79 -27.14
C ALA A 15 -13.74 21.59 -28.03
N SER A 16 -12.74 20.97 -28.67
CA SER A 16 -12.93 19.75 -29.45
C SER A 16 -13.65 18.69 -28.62
N ALA A 17 -14.45 17.83 -29.25
CA ALA A 17 -15.00 16.67 -28.59
C ALA A 17 -14.00 15.50 -28.54
N GLU A 18 -12.93 15.58 -29.33
CA GLU A 18 -11.93 14.52 -29.42
C GLU A 18 -11.11 14.41 -28.12
N PRO A 19 -10.86 13.18 -27.64
CA PRO A 19 -9.99 12.97 -26.49
C PRO A 19 -8.54 13.35 -26.79
N ASP A 20 -7.94 14.05 -25.84
CA ASP A 20 -6.55 14.46 -25.85
C ASP A 20 -5.72 13.51 -24.99
N GLU A 21 -4.45 13.29 -25.34
CA GLU A 21 -3.53 12.45 -24.56
C GLU A 21 -2.96 13.20 -23.35
N TYR A 22 -3.08 12.57 -22.18
CA TYR A 22 -2.57 13.06 -20.91
C TYR A 22 -1.80 11.95 -20.18
N GLN A 23 -0.95 12.35 -19.24
CA GLN A 23 -0.34 11.45 -18.28
C GLN A 23 -0.87 11.74 -16.88
N LEU A 24 -1.47 10.72 -16.25
CA LEU A 24 -1.86 10.71 -14.85
C LEU A 24 -0.74 10.08 -14.01
N ARG A 25 -0.17 10.86 -13.09
CA ARG A 25 0.84 10.42 -12.12
C ARG A 25 0.19 10.39 -10.75
N VAL A 26 0.15 9.23 -10.10
CA VAL A 26 -0.45 9.07 -8.77
C VAL A 26 0.61 8.52 -7.81
N VAL A 27 0.88 9.26 -6.75
CA VAL A 27 1.78 8.81 -5.68
C VAL A 27 0.94 8.23 -4.55
N ILE A 28 1.22 6.97 -4.22
CA ILE A 28 0.74 6.30 -3.01
C ILE A 28 1.81 6.50 -1.94
N TRP A 29 1.54 7.36 -0.96
CA TRP A 29 2.50 7.67 0.09
C TRP A 29 2.52 6.60 1.17
N ARG A 30 1.35 6.33 1.77
CA ARG A 30 1.19 5.41 2.89
C ARG A 30 -0.27 5.03 3.08
N VAL A 31 -0.49 4.00 3.89
CA VAL A 31 -1.79 3.64 4.46
C VAL A 31 -1.75 3.69 5.98
N LYS A 32 -2.91 3.91 6.59
CA LYS A 32 -3.11 3.82 8.04
C LYS A 32 -4.52 3.36 8.38
N ALA A 33 -4.72 3.00 9.65
CA ALA A 33 -6.01 2.57 10.20
C ALA A 33 -6.57 1.34 9.47
N VAL A 34 -5.68 0.47 8.98
CA VAL A 34 -6.07 -0.83 8.44
C VAL A 34 -6.30 -1.76 9.64
N PRO A 35 -7.49 -2.36 9.79
CA PRO A 35 -7.73 -3.29 10.88
C PRO A 35 -6.89 -4.57 10.67
N LEU A 36 -6.28 -5.06 11.74
CA LEU A 36 -5.60 -6.37 11.75
C LEU A 36 -6.59 -7.54 11.83
N ASP A 37 -7.82 -7.25 12.27
CA ASP A 37 -8.84 -8.24 12.63
C ASP A 37 -8.25 -9.26 13.63
N ASP A 38 -8.22 -10.56 13.32
CA ASP A 38 -7.70 -11.60 14.24
C ASP A 38 -6.18 -11.88 14.06
N ASN A 39 -5.49 -11.11 13.22
CA ASN A 39 -4.07 -11.32 12.94
C ASN A 39 -3.17 -10.55 13.92
N SER A 40 -1.99 -11.10 14.24
CA SER A 40 -0.95 -10.36 14.99
C SER A 40 -0.22 -9.33 14.11
N SER A 41 -0.20 -9.55 12.80
CA SER A 41 0.38 -8.64 11.82
C SER A 41 -0.23 -8.88 10.43
N ILE A 42 -0.14 -7.89 9.55
CA ILE A 42 -0.63 -7.95 8.18
C ILE A 42 0.45 -7.43 7.22
N SER A 43 0.58 -8.04 6.04
CA SER A 43 1.54 -7.58 5.02
C SER A 43 0.79 -6.81 3.94
N LEU A 44 1.01 -5.51 3.84
CA LEU A 44 0.14 -4.62 3.07
C LEU A 44 0.76 -4.23 1.73
N PHE A 45 -0.08 -4.20 0.70
CA PHE A 45 0.21 -3.48 -0.55
C PHE A 45 -1.06 -2.77 -1.05
N VAL A 46 -0.88 -1.77 -1.90
CA VAL A 46 -1.99 -1.05 -2.55
C VAL A 46 -2.04 -1.41 -4.02
N ARG A 47 -3.22 -1.81 -4.48
CA ARG A 47 -3.54 -2.05 -5.88
C ARG A 47 -4.35 -0.89 -6.43
N THR A 48 -3.95 -0.40 -7.59
CA THR A 48 -4.68 0.60 -8.37
C THR A 48 -5.21 -0.04 -9.64
N ILE A 49 -6.46 0.28 -10.00
CA ILE A 49 -7.11 -0.23 -11.21
C ILE A 49 -7.71 0.96 -11.94
N TYR A 50 -7.27 1.16 -13.18
CA TYR A 50 -7.80 2.18 -14.08
C TYR A 50 -8.45 1.49 -15.28
N GLN A 51 -9.71 1.81 -15.55
CA GLN A 51 -10.46 1.23 -16.67
C GLN A 51 -10.31 2.10 -17.92
N LEU A 52 -9.91 1.48 -19.03
CA LEU A 52 -9.79 2.10 -20.34
C LEU A 52 -11.12 2.05 -21.10
N GLU A 53 -11.21 2.80 -22.19
CA GLU A 53 -12.43 2.93 -23.00
C GLU A 53 -12.86 1.63 -23.68
N ASP A 54 -11.90 0.75 -23.99
CA ASP A 54 -12.14 -0.58 -24.55
C ASP A 54 -12.54 -1.62 -23.49
N SER A 55 -12.83 -1.17 -22.26
CA SER A 55 -13.12 -1.99 -21.09
C SER A 55 -11.95 -2.85 -20.60
N SER A 56 -10.73 -2.65 -21.13
CA SER A 56 -9.53 -3.23 -20.53
C SER A 56 -9.16 -2.49 -19.25
N GLU A 57 -8.43 -3.17 -18.36
CA GLU A 57 -7.99 -2.61 -17.08
C GLU A 57 -6.47 -2.53 -17.01
N ILE A 58 -5.95 -1.37 -16.62
CA ILE A 58 -4.56 -1.22 -16.20
C ILE A 58 -4.51 -1.43 -14.69
N VAL A 59 -3.84 -2.50 -14.27
CA VAL A 59 -3.65 -2.83 -12.86
C VAL A 59 -2.19 -2.59 -12.45
N LYS A 60 -1.98 -1.83 -11.39
CA LYS A 60 -0.63 -1.57 -10.84
C LYS A 60 -0.63 -1.72 -9.32
N ASP A 61 0.39 -2.39 -8.82
CA ASP A 61 0.60 -2.64 -7.39
C ASP A 61 1.80 -1.86 -6.86
N THR A 62 1.75 -1.48 -5.59
CA THR A 62 2.93 -1.01 -4.85
C THR A 62 3.84 -2.19 -4.48
N ASP A 63 5.03 -1.89 -3.96
CA ASP A 63 5.75 -2.88 -3.18
C ASP A 63 4.98 -3.28 -1.90
N THR A 64 5.33 -4.44 -1.34
CA THR A 64 4.74 -4.93 -0.09
C THR A 64 5.47 -4.35 1.12
N HIS A 65 4.70 -3.95 2.12
CA HIS A 65 5.16 -3.67 3.47
C HIS A 65 4.78 -4.86 4.35
N TYR A 66 5.76 -5.67 4.73
CA TYR A 66 5.55 -6.93 5.45
C TYR A 66 5.33 -6.72 6.95
N ASN A 67 4.54 -7.58 7.59
CA ASN A 67 4.48 -7.69 9.06
C ASN A 67 4.13 -6.37 9.78
N SER A 68 3.18 -5.59 9.24
CA SER A 68 2.64 -4.41 9.94
C SER A 68 1.84 -4.85 11.16
N THR A 69 2.21 -4.37 12.34
CA THR A 69 1.56 -4.68 13.62
C THR A 69 0.57 -3.60 14.08
N ASP A 70 0.55 -2.45 13.40
CA ASP A 70 -0.28 -1.30 13.74
C ASP A 70 -1.26 -0.90 12.61
N GLY A 71 -1.26 -1.64 11.51
CA GLY A 71 -2.14 -1.39 10.37
C GLY A 71 -1.70 -0.17 9.56
N THR A 72 -0.42 0.16 9.61
CA THR A 72 0.21 1.21 8.79
C THR A 72 1.24 0.62 7.83
N ALA A 73 1.44 1.28 6.69
CA ALA A 73 2.50 0.95 5.75
C ALA A 73 2.88 2.18 4.94
N VAL A 74 4.17 2.33 4.63
CA VAL A 74 4.71 3.44 3.82
C VAL A 74 5.27 2.87 2.52
N TYR A 75 4.98 3.51 1.40
CA TYR A 75 5.35 3.04 0.05
C TYR A 75 6.24 4.03 -0.70
N ASN A 76 5.86 5.32 -0.67
CA ASN A 76 6.43 6.37 -1.52
C ASN A 76 6.50 5.88 -2.98
N TRP A 77 5.36 5.48 -3.54
CA TRP A 77 5.31 4.73 -4.79
C TRP A 77 4.48 5.46 -5.83
N ARG A 78 5.06 5.73 -7.00
CA ARG A 78 4.37 6.40 -8.10
C ARG A 78 3.84 5.44 -9.16
N MET A 79 2.56 5.57 -9.46
CA MET A 79 1.91 4.95 -10.60
C MET A 79 1.81 5.97 -11.73
N VAL A 80 2.28 5.62 -12.92
CA VAL A 80 2.18 6.47 -14.12
C VAL A 80 1.22 5.83 -15.11
N PHE A 81 0.19 6.54 -15.55
CA PHE A 81 -0.80 6.08 -16.52
C PHE A 81 -0.86 7.04 -17.69
N ASP A 82 -0.85 6.52 -18.91
CA ASP A 82 -1.25 7.28 -20.08
C ASP A 82 -2.78 7.18 -20.20
N VAL A 83 -3.46 8.32 -20.31
CA VAL A 83 -4.92 8.42 -20.26
C VAL A 83 -5.43 9.37 -21.34
N LEU A 84 -6.66 9.12 -21.81
CA LEU A 84 -7.37 10.03 -22.71
C LEU A 84 -8.32 10.92 -21.92
N ILE A 85 -8.39 12.21 -22.25
CA ILE A 85 -9.33 13.15 -21.62
C ILE A 85 -10.15 13.88 -22.69
N PRO A 86 -11.50 13.81 -22.66
CA PRO A 86 -12.32 13.23 -21.60
C PRO A 86 -12.32 11.70 -21.64
N ALA A 87 -12.24 11.07 -20.45
CA ALA A 87 -12.39 9.63 -20.30
C ALA A 87 -13.86 9.26 -20.07
N GLN A 88 -14.28 8.08 -20.55
CA GLN A 88 -15.62 7.54 -20.27
C GLN A 88 -15.83 7.27 -18.77
N ILE A 89 -14.81 6.72 -18.10
CA ILE A 89 -14.84 6.38 -16.67
C ILE A 89 -13.61 7.01 -16.00
N PRO A 90 -13.68 8.30 -15.59
CA PRO A 90 -12.57 9.01 -14.94
C PRO A 90 -12.46 8.61 -13.46
N VAL A 91 -12.35 7.31 -13.17
CA VAL A 91 -12.26 6.78 -11.80
C VAL A 91 -11.04 5.89 -11.69
N LEU A 92 -10.19 6.17 -10.70
CA LEU A 92 -9.13 5.27 -10.29
C LEU A 92 -9.59 4.48 -9.06
N LYS A 93 -9.74 3.17 -9.20
CA LYS A 93 -10.07 2.30 -8.06
C LYS A 93 -8.80 2.02 -7.27
N LEU A 94 -8.88 2.17 -5.94
CA LEU A 94 -7.81 1.91 -4.99
C LEU A 94 -8.23 0.76 -4.07
N GLN A 95 -7.35 -0.21 -3.87
CA GLN A 95 -7.60 -1.37 -3.02
C GLN A 95 -6.42 -1.62 -2.09
N ILE A 96 -6.70 -1.91 -0.83
CA ILE A 96 -5.71 -2.33 0.18
C ILE A 96 -5.77 -3.85 0.28
N TRP A 97 -4.65 -4.53 0.12
CA TRP A 97 -4.55 -5.98 0.13
C TRP A 97 -3.67 -6.49 1.26
N ASN A 98 -3.98 -7.69 1.75
CA ASN A 98 -3.10 -8.45 2.63
C ASN A 98 -2.35 -9.50 1.79
N TYR A 99 -1.03 -9.36 1.67
CA TYR A 99 -0.18 -10.38 1.11
C TYR A 99 -0.09 -11.56 2.09
N ALA A 100 -0.67 -12.69 1.71
CA ALA A 100 -0.55 -13.96 2.41
C ALA A 100 -0.03 -15.03 1.44
N LEU A 101 0.75 -15.99 1.95
CA LEU A 101 1.36 -17.06 1.16
C LEU A 101 0.32 -17.88 0.36
N LEU A 102 -0.89 -18.00 0.92
CA LEU A 102 -2.10 -18.41 0.23
C LEU A 102 -2.88 -17.12 0.00
N SER A 103 -2.94 -16.65 -1.26
CA SER A 103 -3.51 -15.34 -1.59
C SER A 103 -4.90 -15.16 -1.02
N SER A 104 -5.17 -14.04 -0.34
CA SER A 104 -6.56 -13.64 -0.10
C SER A 104 -7.24 -13.41 -1.46
N THR A 105 -8.50 -13.82 -1.59
CA THR A 105 -9.26 -13.63 -2.85
C THR A 105 -9.85 -12.22 -2.94
N GLU A 106 -9.90 -11.50 -1.82
CA GLU A 106 -10.56 -10.19 -1.70
C GLU A 106 -9.65 -9.14 -1.05
N PRO A 107 -9.82 -7.85 -1.40
CA PRO A 107 -9.14 -6.75 -0.74
C PRO A 107 -9.67 -6.51 0.67
N ILE A 108 -8.83 -6.01 1.56
CA ILE A 108 -9.21 -5.59 2.93
C ILE A 108 -10.23 -4.45 2.88
N GLY A 109 -10.03 -3.53 1.95
CA GLY A 109 -10.87 -2.36 1.71
C GLY A 109 -10.57 -1.71 0.37
N GLU A 110 -11.58 -1.02 -0.17
CA GLU A 110 -11.52 -0.36 -1.47
C GLU A 110 -12.13 1.04 -1.44
N ALA A 111 -11.73 1.86 -2.41
CA ALA A 111 -12.28 3.20 -2.65
C ALA A 111 -12.20 3.56 -4.13
N ASN A 112 -13.17 4.36 -4.60
CA ASN A 112 -13.14 4.98 -5.92
C ASN A 112 -12.62 6.41 -5.78
N PHE A 113 -11.50 6.71 -6.42
CA PHE A 113 -10.97 8.06 -6.53
C PHE A 113 -11.48 8.68 -7.84
N ASP A 114 -12.51 9.52 -7.71
CA ASP A 114 -13.17 10.20 -8.82
C ASP A 114 -12.34 11.39 -9.31
N LEU A 115 -11.92 11.33 -10.57
CA LEU A 115 -11.10 12.31 -11.26
C LEU A 115 -11.91 13.18 -12.22
N THR A 116 -13.24 13.04 -12.29
CA THR A 116 -14.11 13.75 -13.25
C THR A 116 -13.82 15.25 -13.27
N ALA A 117 -13.82 15.87 -12.09
CA ALA A 117 -13.62 17.31 -11.96
C ALA A 117 -12.15 17.71 -12.22
N ASP A 118 -11.19 16.86 -11.88
CA ASP A 118 -9.77 17.09 -12.09
C ASP A 118 -9.39 17.00 -13.57
N PHE A 119 -9.89 15.98 -14.27
CA PHE A 119 -9.74 15.80 -15.71
C PHE A 119 -10.35 16.97 -16.48
N PHE A 120 -11.55 17.41 -16.09
CA PHE A 120 -12.17 18.60 -16.67
C PHE A 120 -11.30 19.85 -16.49
N ARG A 121 -10.74 20.06 -15.28
CA ARG A 121 -9.89 21.22 -14.99
C ARG A 121 -8.56 21.17 -15.74
N ALA A 122 -7.93 20.01 -15.81
CA ALA A 122 -6.69 19.81 -16.57
C ALA A 122 -6.92 20.12 -18.05
N ARG A 123 -7.94 19.51 -18.66
CA ARG A 123 -8.26 19.69 -20.07
C ARG A 123 -8.69 21.12 -20.44
N LYS A 124 -9.48 21.76 -19.58
CA LYS A 124 -9.92 23.15 -19.82
C LYS A 124 -8.74 24.13 -19.86
N ARG A 125 -7.68 23.85 -19.10
CA ARG A 125 -6.51 24.72 -19.00
C ARG A 125 -5.37 24.31 -19.95
N GLN A 126 -5.37 23.06 -20.42
CA GLN A 126 -4.27 22.47 -21.21
C GLN A 126 -2.91 22.65 -20.52
N GLN A 127 -2.88 22.41 -19.20
CA GLN A 127 -1.73 22.64 -18.34
C GLN A 127 -1.65 21.56 -17.26
N HIS A 128 -0.45 21.36 -16.70
CA HIS A 128 -0.27 20.59 -15.47
C HIS A 128 -1.26 21.00 -14.39
N TYR A 129 -2.06 20.02 -13.97
CA TYR A 129 -3.01 20.15 -12.88
C TYR A 129 -2.63 19.19 -11.75
N ARG A 130 -2.48 19.74 -10.53
CA ARG A 130 -2.11 18.98 -9.34
C ARG A 130 -3.34 18.74 -8.46
N VAL A 131 -3.58 17.48 -8.14
CA VAL A 131 -4.47 17.10 -7.03
C VAL A 131 -3.63 17.11 -5.75
N PRO A 132 -4.00 17.92 -4.74
CA PRO A 132 -3.24 18.02 -3.51
C PRO A 132 -3.22 16.70 -2.74
N ARG A 133 -2.22 16.53 -1.89
CA ARG A 133 -2.08 15.37 -1.02
C ARG A 133 -3.31 15.24 -0.11
N MET A 134 -3.96 14.07 -0.13
CA MET A 134 -5.21 13.82 0.59
C MET A 134 -5.35 12.37 1.04
N TRP A 135 -6.22 12.15 2.03
CA TRP A 135 -6.57 10.82 2.52
C TRP A 135 -7.86 10.34 1.85
N VAL A 136 -7.80 9.17 1.20
CA VAL A 136 -8.95 8.46 0.66
C VAL A 136 -9.35 7.35 1.64
N ARG A 137 -10.62 7.33 2.06
CA ARG A 137 -11.15 6.34 3.00
C ARG A 137 -11.62 5.11 2.26
N CYS A 138 -11.15 3.93 2.69
CA CYS A 138 -11.53 2.66 2.11
C CYS A 138 -12.62 1.98 2.95
N SER A 139 -13.48 1.23 2.27
CA SER A 139 -14.58 0.45 2.86
C SER A 139 -14.67 -0.92 2.22
N HIS A 140 -15.40 -1.85 2.83
CA HIS A 140 -15.64 -3.18 2.24
C HIS A 140 -17.11 -3.58 2.45
N PRO A 141 -17.81 -4.13 1.45
CA PRO A 141 -19.22 -4.52 1.58
C PRO A 141 -19.51 -5.51 2.71
N ALA A 142 -18.59 -6.44 2.99
CA ALA A 142 -18.71 -7.38 4.10
C ALA A 142 -18.61 -6.72 5.50
N HIS A 143 -18.06 -5.51 5.58
CA HIS A 143 -17.86 -4.76 6.82
C HIS A 143 -18.60 -3.41 6.78
N LYS A 144 -19.93 -3.46 6.57
CA LYS A 144 -20.79 -2.27 6.43
C LYS A 144 -20.56 -1.24 7.52
N GLY A 145 -20.33 0.01 7.10
CA GLY A 145 -20.12 1.15 8.01
C GLY A 145 -18.78 1.18 8.74
N LYS A 146 -17.91 0.17 8.55
CA LYS A 146 -16.58 0.13 9.17
C LYS A 146 -15.54 0.69 8.20
N LEU A 147 -14.61 1.48 8.74
CA LEU A 147 -13.41 1.91 8.01
C LEU A 147 -12.50 0.71 7.77
N ARG A 148 -12.04 0.52 6.53
CA ARG A 148 -11.14 -0.56 6.14
C ARG A 148 -9.81 -0.02 5.60
N GLY A 149 -9.24 0.92 6.36
CA GLY A 149 -8.02 1.64 6.00
C GLY A 149 -8.26 2.98 5.32
N THR A 150 -7.18 3.75 5.26
CA THR A 150 -7.11 5.03 4.53
C THR A 150 -5.81 5.07 3.75
N ILE A 151 -5.86 5.54 2.51
CA ILE A 151 -4.72 5.66 1.60
C ILE A 151 -4.39 7.14 1.44
N GLU A 152 -3.15 7.54 1.68
CA GLU A 152 -2.69 8.89 1.40
C GLU A 152 -2.16 8.96 -0.03
N ILE A 153 -2.81 9.77 -0.86
CA ILE A 153 -2.49 9.93 -2.27
C ILE A 153 -2.15 11.36 -2.62
N GLU A 154 -1.43 11.54 -3.71
CA GLU A 154 -1.24 12.82 -4.40
C GLU A 154 -1.23 12.53 -5.91
N ALA A 155 -1.80 13.41 -6.73
CA ALA A 155 -1.82 13.17 -8.17
C ALA A 155 -1.44 14.41 -9.00
N SER A 156 -0.93 14.16 -10.20
CA SER A 156 -0.64 15.17 -11.21
C SER A 156 -1.16 14.69 -12.56
N ILE A 157 -1.83 15.58 -13.28
CA ILE A 157 -2.39 15.34 -14.61
C ILE A 157 -1.70 16.33 -15.55
N LEU A 158 -0.97 15.83 -16.53
CA LEU A 158 -0.19 16.63 -17.47
C LEU A 158 -0.61 16.31 -18.90
N PRO A 159 -0.66 17.29 -19.83
CA PRO A 159 -0.68 17.00 -21.25
C PRO A 159 0.50 16.09 -21.63
N ARG A 160 0.29 15.20 -22.61
CA ARG A 160 1.31 14.22 -23.03
C ARG A 160 2.66 14.87 -23.39
N GLU A 161 2.63 15.98 -24.13
CA GLU A 161 3.82 16.75 -24.51
C GLU A 161 4.63 17.23 -23.28
N GLU A 162 3.96 17.79 -22.27
CA GLU A 162 4.62 18.25 -21.04
C GLU A 162 5.22 17.07 -20.26
N ALA A 163 4.54 15.92 -20.26
CA ALA A 163 5.01 14.71 -19.61
C ALA A 163 6.25 14.10 -20.27
N GLU A 164 6.38 14.21 -21.60
CA GLU A 164 7.55 13.77 -22.37
C GLU A 164 8.76 14.68 -22.13
N TYR A 165 8.54 15.98 -21.94
CA TYR A 165 9.60 16.92 -21.56
C TYR A 165 10.03 16.72 -20.09
N THR A 166 9.11 16.30 -19.23
CA THR A 166 9.35 16.07 -17.79
C THR A 166 9.15 14.61 -17.37
N PRO A 167 9.94 13.65 -17.90
CA PRO A 167 9.70 12.23 -17.63
C PRO A 167 9.91 11.89 -16.14
N VAL A 168 9.19 10.85 -15.72
CA VAL A 168 9.22 10.29 -14.36
C VAL A 168 9.16 8.76 -14.41
N GLY A 169 9.88 8.08 -13.51
CA GLY A 169 9.87 6.61 -13.40
C GLY A 169 8.65 6.06 -12.66
N ASN A 170 8.32 4.77 -12.84
CA ASN A 170 7.32 4.10 -11.99
C ASN A 170 7.93 3.78 -10.61
N GLY A 171 7.10 3.60 -9.59
CA GLY A 171 7.54 3.34 -8.23
C GLY A 171 8.47 4.43 -7.73
N ARG A 172 9.72 4.06 -7.47
CA ARG A 172 10.81 4.96 -7.06
C ARG A 172 11.95 4.98 -8.08
N ASP A 173 11.68 4.48 -9.29
CA ASP A 173 12.65 4.36 -10.37
C ASP A 173 13.00 5.73 -10.93
N GLU A 174 14.17 5.82 -11.54
CA GLU A 174 14.61 7.04 -12.23
C GLU A 174 13.78 7.29 -13.50
N PRO A 175 13.45 8.55 -13.85
CA PRO A 175 13.74 9.77 -13.09
C PRO A 175 12.86 9.92 -11.85
N ASN A 176 13.47 10.01 -10.67
CA ASN A 176 12.76 10.14 -9.40
C ASN A 176 12.60 11.61 -9.00
N ARG A 177 11.68 12.32 -9.67
CA ARG A 177 11.37 13.74 -9.43
C ARG A 177 9.87 14.00 -9.56
N ASP A 178 9.42 15.16 -9.09
CA ASP A 178 8.03 15.61 -9.28
C ASP A 178 6.93 14.66 -8.75
N PRO A 179 6.94 14.36 -7.43
CA PRO A 179 7.93 14.71 -6.42
C PRO A 179 9.04 13.65 -6.30
N PHE A 180 10.12 13.96 -5.58
CA PHE A 180 11.13 12.97 -5.18
C PHE A 180 10.54 11.98 -4.17
N LEU A 181 10.78 10.69 -4.38
CA LEU A 181 10.25 9.60 -3.56
C LEU A 181 11.39 8.89 -2.83
N PRO A 182 11.56 9.12 -1.52
CA PRO A 182 12.64 8.50 -0.77
C PRO A 182 12.43 7.00 -0.66
N ALA A 183 13.53 6.24 -0.69
CA ALA A 183 13.51 4.80 -0.45
C ALA A 183 12.91 4.49 0.94
N VAL A 184 12.15 3.40 1.02
CA VAL A 184 11.56 2.91 2.27
C VAL A 184 12.29 1.63 2.65
N THR A 185 12.97 1.64 3.79
CA THR A 185 13.83 0.52 4.23
C THR A 185 13.15 -0.42 5.23
N THR A 186 12.14 0.06 5.96
CA THR A 186 11.44 -0.74 6.98
C THR A 186 10.49 -1.75 6.33
N ASN A 187 10.41 -2.96 6.90
CA ASN A 187 9.39 -3.96 6.56
C ASN A 187 9.38 -4.38 5.07
N ARG A 188 10.55 -4.46 4.42
CA ARG A 188 10.68 -4.80 2.98
C ARG A 188 11.02 -6.25 2.68
N THR A 189 11.22 -7.05 3.73
CA THR A 189 11.49 -8.48 3.61
C THR A 189 10.47 -9.24 4.44
N TYR A 190 9.94 -10.32 3.87
CA TYR A 190 8.95 -11.18 4.54
C TYR A 190 9.53 -11.85 5.80
N ILE A 191 10.81 -12.24 5.74
CA ILE A 191 11.52 -12.90 6.84
C ILE A 191 11.85 -11.87 7.92
N ASP A 192 11.17 -11.98 9.05
CA ASP A 192 11.52 -11.26 10.27
C ASP A 192 12.62 -12.02 11.04
N TRP A 193 13.88 -11.64 10.80
CA TRP A 193 15.03 -12.19 11.50
C TRP A 193 15.02 -11.89 13.01
N GLN A 194 14.35 -10.83 13.46
CA GLN A 194 14.23 -10.50 14.89
C GLN A 194 13.31 -11.49 15.58
N GLN A 195 12.13 -11.75 15.00
CA GLN A 195 11.20 -12.74 15.54
C GLN A 195 11.78 -14.16 15.53
N ILE A 196 12.57 -14.53 14.51
CA ILE A 196 13.33 -15.78 14.50
C ILE A 196 14.37 -15.80 15.63
N GLY A 197 15.10 -14.70 15.85
CA GLY A 197 16.05 -14.59 16.94
C GLY A 197 15.42 -14.72 18.33
N GLU A 198 14.28 -14.06 18.55
CA GLU A 198 13.52 -14.11 19.81
C GLU A 198 12.93 -15.49 20.08
N THR A 199 12.36 -16.15 19.07
CA THR A 199 11.80 -17.50 19.20
C THR A 199 12.87 -18.56 19.43
N VAL A 200 14.02 -18.46 18.74
CA VAL A 200 15.19 -19.33 18.98
C VAL A 200 15.78 -19.07 20.37
N GLY A 201 15.89 -17.80 20.77
CA GLY A 201 16.34 -17.41 22.10
C GLY A 201 15.44 -17.98 23.20
N ALA A 202 14.12 -17.81 23.07
CA ALA A 202 13.14 -18.33 24.01
C ALA A 202 13.19 -19.87 24.08
N ALA A 203 13.22 -20.56 22.95
CA ALA A 203 13.35 -22.02 22.90
C ALA A 203 14.65 -22.52 23.55
N SER A 204 15.78 -21.85 23.28
CA SER A 204 17.07 -22.20 23.90
C SER A 204 17.06 -22.01 25.42
N SER A 205 16.44 -20.93 25.90
CA SER A 205 16.32 -20.65 27.34
C SER A 205 15.40 -21.65 28.06
N ALA A 206 14.31 -22.06 27.40
CA ALA A 206 13.39 -23.07 27.92
C ALA A 206 14.08 -24.43 28.07
N ILE A 207 14.81 -24.89 27.04
CA ILE A 207 15.60 -26.13 27.09
C ILE A 207 16.65 -26.06 28.21
N MET A 208 17.37 -24.94 28.31
CA MET A 208 18.41 -24.75 29.32
C MET A 208 17.86 -24.72 30.75
N SER A 209 16.65 -24.17 30.95
CA SER A 209 15.97 -24.20 32.24
C SER A 209 15.48 -25.60 32.62
N GLY A 210 14.95 -26.37 31.67
CA GLY A 210 14.52 -27.75 31.88
C GLY A 210 15.68 -28.68 32.24
N LEU A 211 16.82 -28.52 31.57
CA LEU A 211 18.03 -29.31 31.84
C LEU A 211 18.62 -29.05 33.23
N LYS A 212 18.52 -27.81 33.74
CA LYS A 212 18.98 -27.47 35.10
C LYS A 212 18.15 -28.16 36.17
N TRP A 213 16.82 -28.16 36.04
CA TRP A 213 15.94 -28.78 37.03
C TRP A 213 16.01 -30.31 37.04
N THR A 214 16.10 -30.96 35.87
CA THR A 214 16.27 -32.42 35.79
C THR A 214 17.59 -32.88 36.42
N GLY A 215 18.68 -32.13 36.23
CA GLY A 215 19.95 -32.38 36.89
C GLY A 215 19.86 -32.29 38.42
N VAL A 216 19.14 -31.30 38.96
CA VAL A 216 18.91 -31.19 40.41
C VAL A 216 18.13 -32.41 40.93
N TRP A 217 17.06 -32.84 40.27
CA TRP A 217 16.31 -34.02 40.72
C TRP A 217 17.12 -35.32 40.65
N MET A 218 17.96 -35.49 39.63
CA MET A 218 18.86 -36.64 39.52
C MET A 218 19.89 -36.69 40.65
N THR A 219 20.46 -35.54 41.03
CA THR A 219 21.41 -35.46 42.15
C THR A 219 20.73 -35.72 43.50
N VAL A 220 19.54 -35.16 43.74
CA VAL A 220 18.74 -35.41 44.94
C VAL A 220 18.37 -36.90 45.05
N ALA A 221 17.90 -37.51 43.96
CA ALA A 221 17.58 -38.94 43.93
C ALA A 221 18.81 -39.82 44.22
N GLY A 222 19.98 -39.46 43.66
CA GLY A 222 21.24 -40.14 43.93
C GLY A 222 21.66 -40.07 45.40
N ILE A 223 21.51 -38.90 46.05
CA ILE A 223 21.80 -38.73 47.48
C ILE A 223 20.84 -39.57 48.33
N ILE A 224 19.55 -39.58 48.01
CA ILE A 224 18.56 -40.40 48.73
C ILE A 224 18.90 -41.89 48.61
N ALA A 225 19.24 -42.36 47.41
CA ALA A 225 19.65 -43.74 47.19
C ALA A 225 20.92 -44.11 47.97
N LEU A 226 21.90 -43.21 48.02
CA LEU A 226 23.13 -43.38 48.81
C LEU A 226 22.83 -43.50 50.31
N VAL A 227 21.96 -42.64 50.84
CA VAL A 227 21.55 -42.67 52.27
C VAL A 227 20.85 -43.99 52.59
N ILE A 228 19.91 -44.42 51.75
CA ILE A 228 19.21 -45.71 51.91
C ILE A 228 20.21 -46.88 51.88
N PHE A 229 21.17 -46.84 50.96
CA PHE A 229 22.21 -47.87 50.84
C PHE A 229 23.10 -47.94 52.09
N VAL A 230 23.56 -46.79 52.61
CA VAL A 230 24.35 -46.72 53.85
C VAL A 230 23.54 -47.19 55.07
N MET A 231 22.25 -46.86 55.15
CA MET A 231 21.36 -47.36 56.21
C MET A 231 21.19 -48.88 56.17
N PHE A 232 21.27 -49.50 55.00
CA PHE A 232 21.24 -50.96 54.84
C PHE A 232 22.57 -51.62 55.27
N LEU A 233 23.71 -50.96 55.05
CA LEU A 233 25.03 -51.47 55.44
C LEU A 233 25.33 -51.36 56.93
N LEU A 234 24.66 -50.46 57.65
CA LEU A 234 24.83 -50.22 59.09
C LEU A 234 23.83 -50.99 59.97
N LYS A 235 23.13 -51.98 59.41
CA LYS A 235 22.22 -52.90 60.10
C LYS A 235 22.85 -54.26 60.32
#